data_AF-A0A0P6GQH4-F1
#
_entry.id   AF-A0A0P6GQH4-F1
#
_cell.length_a   1.000
_cell.length_b   1.000
_cell.length_c   1.000
_cell.angle_alpha   90.00
_cell.angle_beta   90.00
_cell.angle_gamma   90.00
#
_symmetry.space_group_name_H-M   'P 1'
#
loop_
_entity.id
_entity.type
_entity.pdbx_description
1 polymer ?
#
loop_
_entity_poly.entity_id
_entity_poly.type
_entity_poly.pdbx_seq_one_letter_code
_entity_poly.pdbx_strand_id
1 'polypeptide(L)'
;AQAARSLAGFHSSASRSDEEKAAAVPAPVHPGLLTQYGLDDWKISAPIAAALSIPLLSKGVYVLNEESQLAACFFLFCTSVYKFGGDAIASYFDARSAAILSEHNAVEDANIQLAKETLETHKAMLNIHEDIAAVAEAHKAAVELMCEVQSYKLQHKTRDTFVKNLESIRQIEASYNFELQKAMVANATKNVRAFLEKGDKNVKAAAFKNAIDVLSQVETGDKEDDVAALFAKELRAYATSLEAKQGQVIQLTADEQAELQADLDAYMKRFDLEAANFKAAKEIKLELL
;
A
#
# COMPACT_ATOMS: atom_id res chain seq x y z
N ALA A 1 -34.71 13.55 67.35
CA ALA A 1 -34.62 13.17 65.93
C ALA A 1 -33.16 12.81 65.66
N GLN A 2 -32.84 11.53 65.71
CA GLN A 2 -31.48 11.00 65.63
C GLN A 2 -31.30 10.50 64.19
N ALA A 3 -30.60 11.28 63.37
CA ALA A 3 -30.32 10.91 61.99
C ALA A 3 -29.34 9.74 62.00
N ALA A 4 -29.74 8.63 61.38
CA ALA A 4 -28.88 7.47 61.15
C ALA A 4 -27.67 7.92 60.30
N ARG A 5 -26.49 7.97 60.91
CA ARG A 5 -25.21 8.05 60.19
C ARG A 5 -24.99 6.71 59.53
N SER A 6 -25.13 6.63 58.21
CA SER A 6 -24.73 5.45 57.45
C SER A 6 -23.20 5.36 57.43
N LEU A 7 -22.64 4.31 58.01
CA LEU A 7 -21.24 3.92 57.83
C LEU A 7 -21.05 3.51 56.36
N ALA A 8 -20.34 4.32 55.58
CA ALA A 8 -19.90 3.94 54.23
C ALA A 8 -18.85 2.81 54.37
N GLY A 9 -19.20 1.62 53.89
CA GLY A 9 -18.33 0.44 53.93
C GLY A 9 -17.17 0.56 52.95
N PHE A 10 -15.99 0.08 53.35
CA PHE A 10 -14.84 -0.09 52.45
C PHE A 10 -15.11 -1.30 51.53
N HIS A 11 -15.19 -1.06 50.22
CA HIS A 11 -15.44 -2.09 49.24
C HIS A 11 -14.13 -2.78 48.85
N SER A 12 -13.84 -3.94 49.45
CA SER A 12 -12.78 -4.84 48.94
C SER A 12 -13.33 -6.13 48.33
N SER A 13 -14.65 -6.37 48.35
CA SER A 13 -15.20 -7.63 47.81
C SER A 13 -16.70 -7.70 47.47
N ALA A 14 -17.49 -6.62 47.51
CA ALA A 14 -18.91 -6.71 47.15
C ALA A 14 -19.37 -5.59 46.20
N SER A 15 -20.21 -5.97 45.24
CA SER A 15 -20.82 -5.05 44.29
C SER A 15 -21.84 -4.16 45.01
N ARG A 16 -21.93 -2.89 44.62
CA ARG A 16 -22.83 -1.86 45.18
C ARG A 16 -24.30 -2.30 45.28
N SER A 17 -24.72 -3.29 44.50
CA SER A 17 -26.08 -3.86 44.52
C SER A 17 -26.36 -4.85 45.66
N ASP A 18 -25.33 -5.42 46.28
CA ASP A 18 -25.48 -6.36 47.41
C ASP A 18 -25.63 -5.62 48.75
N GLU A 19 -25.12 -4.39 48.84
CA GLU A 19 -25.22 -3.54 50.04
C GLU A 19 -26.61 -2.91 50.24
N GLU A 20 -27.34 -2.57 49.16
CA GLU A 20 -28.73 -2.10 49.27
C GLU A 20 -29.67 -3.18 49.84
N LYS A 21 -29.35 -4.47 49.62
CA LYS A 21 -30.08 -5.59 50.23
C LYS A 21 -29.63 -5.89 51.66
N ALA A 22 -28.36 -5.67 52.00
CA ALA A 22 -27.84 -5.88 53.35
C ALA A 22 -28.22 -4.74 54.33
N ALA A 23 -28.37 -3.51 53.85
CA ALA A 23 -28.76 -2.35 54.66
C ALA A 23 -30.22 -2.40 55.19
N ALA A 24 -31.04 -3.33 54.69
CA ALA A 24 -32.44 -3.49 55.09
C ALA A 24 -32.68 -4.46 56.25
N VAL A 25 -31.64 -5.11 56.79
CA VAL A 25 -31.78 -6.02 57.94
C VAL A 25 -31.03 -5.41 59.14
N PRO A 26 -31.72 -4.71 60.06
CA PRO A 26 -31.08 -4.24 61.28
C PRO A 26 -30.65 -5.45 62.12
N ALA A 27 -29.35 -5.54 62.43
CA ALA A 27 -28.83 -6.52 63.36
C ALA A 27 -29.52 -6.41 64.74
N PRO A 28 -29.81 -7.52 65.43
CA PRO A 28 -30.47 -7.48 66.73
C PRO A 28 -29.55 -6.85 67.78
N VAL A 29 -29.85 -5.61 68.17
CA VAL A 29 -29.17 -4.92 69.26
C VAL A 29 -29.70 -5.52 70.57
N HIS A 30 -28.94 -6.42 71.20
CA HIS A 30 -29.24 -6.82 72.58
C HIS A 30 -29.08 -5.59 73.48
N PRO A 31 -30.12 -5.18 74.24
CA PRO A 31 -30.00 -4.08 75.18
C PRO A 31 -28.99 -4.46 76.26
N GLY A 32 -27.97 -3.64 76.47
CA GLY A 32 -27.01 -3.86 77.55
C GLY A 32 -27.70 -3.85 78.92
N LEU A 33 -27.08 -4.47 79.93
CA LEU A 33 -27.62 -4.54 81.28
C LEU A 33 -28.00 -3.15 81.86
N LEU A 34 -27.29 -2.09 81.46
CA LEU A 34 -27.58 -0.70 81.84
C LEU A 34 -28.92 -0.18 81.29
N THR A 35 -29.27 -0.54 80.06
CA THR A 35 -30.54 -0.16 79.41
C THR A 35 -31.71 -1.00 79.95
N GLN A 36 -31.46 -2.26 80.30
CA GLN A 36 -32.47 -3.17 80.86
C GLN A 36 -32.92 -2.78 82.28
N TYR A 37 -32.02 -2.24 83.10
CA TYR A 37 -32.32 -1.78 84.47
C TYR A 37 -32.59 -0.27 84.57
N GLY A 38 -32.64 0.45 83.44
CA GLY A 38 -32.96 1.88 83.42
C GLY A 38 -31.93 2.79 84.09
N LEU A 39 -30.68 2.31 84.29
CA LEU A 39 -29.60 3.11 84.89
C LEU A 39 -29.06 4.20 83.94
N ASP A 40 -29.48 4.21 82.68
CA ASP A 40 -29.23 5.31 81.75
C ASP A 40 -30.09 6.56 82.04
N ASP A 41 -31.18 6.46 82.82
CA ASP A 41 -31.95 7.63 83.24
C ASP A 41 -31.35 8.24 84.51
N TRP A 42 -30.93 9.51 84.42
CA TRP A 42 -30.32 10.26 85.53
C TRP A 42 -31.22 10.28 86.78
N LYS A 43 -32.53 10.24 86.59
CA LYS A 43 -33.51 10.26 87.68
C LYS A 43 -33.51 8.99 88.52
N ILE A 44 -33.09 7.86 87.94
CA ILE A 44 -33.02 6.56 88.62
C ILE A 44 -31.59 6.29 89.09
N SER A 45 -30.58 6.65 88.29
CA SER A 45 -29.18 6.43 88.66
C SER A 45 -28.68 7.37 89.76
N ALA A 46 -29.12 8.64 89.79
CA ALA A 46 -28.66 9.58 90.82
C ALA A 46 -29.10 9.19 92.25
N PRO A 47 -30.36 8.80 92.52
CA PRO A 47 -30.76 8.32 93.84
C PRO A 47 -30.07 7.01 94.25
N ILE A 48 -29.85 6.08 93.32
CA ILE A 48 -29.17 4.80 93.61
C ILE A 48 -27.68 5.04 93.92
N ALA A 49 -27.02 5.91 93.16
CA ALA A 49 -25.64 6.31 93.44
C ALA A 49 -25.51 7.02 94.80
N ALA A 50 -26.47 7.88 95.15
CA ALA A 50 -26.52 8.51 96.47
C ALA A 50 -26.77 7.50 97.59
N ALA A 51 -27.66 6.53 97.38
CA ALA A 51 -27.96 5.49 98.36
C ALA A 51 -26.77 4.53 98.60
N LEU A 52 -25.93 4.30 97.58
CA LEU A 52 -24.71 3.49 97.70
C LEU A 52 -23.51 4.27 98.24
N SER A 53 -23.42 5.59 98.00
CA SER A 53 -22.30 6.40 98.47
C SER A 53 -22.33 6.64 100.00
N ILE A 54 -23.52 6.77 100.60
CA ILE A 54 -23.70 6.97 102.05
C ILE A 54 -23.09 5.84 102.89
N PRO A 55 -23.40 4.54 102.67
CA PRO A 55 -22.80 3.46 103.44
C PRO A 55 -21.32 3.23 103.10
N LEU A 56 -20.87 3.57 101.89
CA LEU A 56 -19.47 3.44 101.47
C LEU A 56 -18.55 4.41 102.25
N LEU A 57 -19.03 5.64 102.48
CA LEU A 57 -18.37 6.64 103.29
C LEU A 57 -18.50 6.34 104.80
N SER A 58 -19.70 5.99 105.25
CA SER A 58 -19.97 5.77 106.68
C SER A 58 -19.29 4.53 107.26
N LYS A 59 -19.02 3.49 106.47
CA LYS A 59 -18.31 2.28 106.90
C LYS A 59 -16.79 2.35 106.69
N GLY A 60 -16.27 3.48 106.20
CA GLY A 60 -14.82 3.68 105.97
C GLY A 60 -14.22 2.78 104.89
N VAL A 61 -15.05 2.17 104.03
CA VAL A 61 -14.58 1.32 102.92
C VAL A 61 -13.87 2.17 101.86
N TYR A 62 -14.27 3.45 101.73
CA TYR A 62 -13.59 4.44 100.90
C TYR A 62 -13.20 5.64 101.77
N VAL A 63 -11.90 5.92 101.88
CA VAL A 63 -11.37 7.05 102.65
C VAL A 63 -11.15 8.23 101.70
N LEU A 64 -11.78 9.36 102.02
CA LEU A 64 -11.57 10.61 101.29
C LEU A 64 -10.16 11.12 101.57
N ASN A 65 -9.28 10.96 100.59
CA ASN A 65 -7.91 11.44 100.58
C ASN A 65 -7.68 12.40 99.38
N GLU A 66 -6.54 13.05 99.31
CA GLU A 66 -6.12 13.94 98.20
C GLU A 66 -6.28 13.25 96.82
N GLU A 67 -6.08 11.94 96.75
CA GLU A 67 -6.27 11.13 95.54
C GLU A 67 -7.74 11.03 95.08
N SER A 68 -8.72 11.12 96.00
CA SER A 68 -10.15 11.11 95.65
C SER A 68 -10.58 12.42 94.98
N GLN A 69 -9.97 13.54 95.37
CA GLN A 69 -10.17 14.83 94.71
C GLN A 69 -9.52 14.84 93.32
N LEU A 70 -8.32 14.25 93.18
CA LEU A 70 -7.67 14.08 91.88
C LEU A 70 -8.50 13.17 90.95
N ALA A 71 -9.04 12.07 91.47
CA ALA A 71 -9.93 11.18 90.72
C ALA A 71 -11.21 11.90 90.26
N ALA A 72 -11.83 12.71 91.13
CA ALA A 72 -13.00 13.51 90.76
C ALA A 72 -12.68 14.51 89.63
N CYS A 73 -11.54 15.21 89.71
CA CYS A 73 -11.08 16.11 88.65
C CYS A 73 -10.79 15.35 87.34
N PHE A 74 -10.22 14.15 87.40
CA PHE A 74 -9.97 13.30 86.24
C PHE A 74 -11.28 12.84 85.57
N PHE A 75 -12.28 12.40 86.34
CA PHE A 75 -13.58 12.03 85.78
C PHE A 75 -14.32 13.22 85.16
N LEU A 76 -14.24 14.41 85.78
CA LEU A 76 -14.78 15.64 85.19
C LEU A 76 -14.07 16.01 83.88
N PHE A 77 -12.74 15.84 83.81
CA PHE A 77 -11.97 16.03 82.59
C PHE A 77 -12.33 15.01 81.50
N CYS A 78 -12.39 13.71 81.81
CA CYS A 78 -12.81 12.70 80.85
C CYS A 78 -14.23 12.93 80.34
N THR A 79 -15.15 13.33 81.22
CA THR A 79 -16.54 13.63 80.84
C THR A 79 -16.62 14.88 79.96
N SER A 80 -15.86 15.94 80.27
CA SER A 80 -15.83 17.15 79.45
C SER A 80 -15.17 16.92 78.09
N VAL A 81 -14.09 16.15 78.03
CA VAL A 81 -13.45 15.73 76.77
C VAL A 81 -14.40 14.85 75.95
N TYR A 82 -15.16 13.96 76.58
CA TYR A 82 -16.13 13.14 75.85
C TYR A 82 -17.31 13.97 75.32
N LYS A 83 -17.87 14.89 76.13
CA LYS A 83 -19.02 15.72 75.75
C LYS A 83 -18.68 16.83 74.77
N PHE A 84 -17.53 17.48 74.91
CA PHE A 84 -17.14 18.63 74.09
C PHE A 84 -16.06 18.30 73.05
N GLY A 85 -15.17 17.36 73.33
CA GLY A 85 -14.14 16.90 72.39
C GLY A 85 -14.57 15.72 71.52
N GLY A 86 -15.60 14.96 71.92
CA GLY A 86 -16.10 13.80 71.18
C GLY A 86 -16.55 14.15 69.77
N ASP A 87 -17.29 15.24 69.59
CA ASP A 87 -17.77 15.67 68.26
C ASP A 87 -16.63 16.10 67.33
N ALA A 88 -15.61 16.79 67.87
CA ALA A 88 -14.45 17.21 67.09
C ALA A 88 -13.63 16.00 66.63
N ILE A 89 -13.37 15.04 67.53
CA ILE A 89 -12.63 13.81 67.22
C ILE A 89 -13.42 12.94 66.24
N ALA A 90 -14.73 12.78 66.45
CA ALA A 90 -15.59 12.03 65.54
C ALA A 90 -15.61 12.67 64.14
N SER A 91 -15.76 13.99 64.05
CA SER A 91 -15.77 14.69 62.76
C SER A 91 -14.44 14.57 62.00
N TYR A 92 -13.31 14.53 62.72
CA TYR A 92 -11.99 14.30 62.11
C TYR A 92 -11.87 12.89 61.54
N PHE A 93 -12.33 11.87 62.27
CA PHE A 93 -12.31 10.49 61.78
C PHE A 93 -13.30 10.26 60.63
N ASP A 94 -14.50 10.84 60.70
CA ASP A 94 -15.48 10.78 59.62
C ASP A 94 -14.95 11.47 58.34
N ALA A 95 -14.35 12.66 58.47
CA ALA A 95 -13.75 13.37 57.35
C ALA A 95 -12.59 12.60 56.73
N ARG A 96 -11.73 11.99 57.56
CA ARG A 96 -10.61 11.16 57.07
C ARG A 96 -11.10 9.88 56.40
N SER A 97 -12.15 9.24 56.94
CA SER A 97 -12.76 8.06 56.32
C SER A 97 -13.37 8.42 54.97
N ALA A 98 -14.10 9.53 54.88
CA ALA A 98 -14.67 10.02 53.63
C ALA A 98 -13.60 10.37 52.60
N ALA A 99 -12.50 11.00 53.02
CA ALA A 99 -11.37 11.30 52.14
C ALA A 99 -10.74 10.03 51.56
N ILE A 100 -10.42 9.04 52.40
CA ILE A 100 -9.82 7.79 51.91
C ILE A 100 -10.79 7.04 50.98
N LEU A 101 -12.09 7.02 51.29
CA LEU A 101 -13.08 6.39 50.41
C LEU A 101 -13.16 7.10 49.05
N SER A 102 -13.08 8.43 49.03
CA SER A 102 -13.07 9.21 47.79
C SER A 102 -11.80 8.96 46.96
N GLU A 103 -10.64 8.88 47.60
CA GLU A 103 -9.37 8.55 46.94
C GLU A 103 -9.39 7.12 46.39
N HIS A 104 -9.93 6.16 47.15
CA HIS A 104 -10.05 4.78 46.72
C HIS A 104 -10.96 4.66 45.49
N ASN A 105 -12.13 5.29 45.52
CA ASN A 105 -13.05 5.29 44.38
C ASN A 105 -12.41 5.93 43.15
N ALA A 106 -11.64 7.02 43.31
CA ALA A 106 -10.92 7.64 42.20
C ALA A 106 -9.84 6.72 41.61
N VAL A 107 -9.14 5.96 42.45
CA VAL A 107 -8.15 4.96 42.01
C VAL A 107 -8.84 3.79 41.30
N GLU A 108 -9.96 3.30 41.81
CA GLU A 108 -10.76 2.26 41.16
C GLU A 108 -11.27 2.72 39.79
N ASP A 109 -11.81 3.93 39.69
CA ASP A 109 -12.26 4.50 38.41
C ASP A 109 -11.11 4.64 37.41
N ALA A 110 -9.94 5.11 37.86
CA ALA A 110 -8.74 5.20 37.02
C ALA A 110 -8.28 3.80 36.53
N ASN A 111 -8.33 2.79 37.40
CA ASN A 111 -7.98 1.41 37.03
C ASN A 111 -9.00 0.82 36.04
N ILE A 112 -10.29 1.09 36.22
CA ILE A 112 -11.35 0.68 35.29
C ILE A 112 -11.14 1.35 33.92
N GLN A 113 -10.78 2.63 33.89
CA GLN A 113 -10.49 3.34 32.65
C GLN A 113 -9.27 2.74 31.94
N LEU A 114 -8.18 2.49 32.68
CA LEU A 114 -7.00 1.83 32.12
C LEU A 114 -7.33 0.43 31.56
N ALA A 115 -8.15 -0.35 32.27
CA ALA A 115 -8.61 -1.65 31.80
C ALA A 115 -9.45 -1.55 30.51
N LYS A 116 -10.26 -0.50 30.36
CA LYS A 116 -11.02 -0.25 29.12
C LYS A 116 -10.11 0.14 27.96
N GLU A 117 -9.16 1.04 28.18
CA GLU A 117 -8.20 1.47 27.15
C GLU A 117 -7.32 0.30 26.68
N THR A 118 -6.85 -0.53 27.61
CA THR A 118 -6.11 -1.76 27.27
C THR A 118 -6.98 -2.75 26.47
N LEU A 119 -8.27 -2.90 26.81
CA LEU A 119 -9.20 -3.73 26.02
C LEU A 119 -9.37 -3.18 24.59
N GLU A 120 -9.55 -1.87 24.44
CA GLU A 120 -9.68 -1.24 23.13
C GLU A 120 -8.41 -1.41 22.27
N THR A 121 -7.23 -1.24 22.86
CA THR A 121 -5.97 -1.49 22.15
C THR A 121 -5.81 -2.96 21.74
N HIS A 122 -6.23 -3.90 22.58
CA HIS A 122 -6.24 -5.32 22.22
C HIS A 122 -7.23 -5.64 21.08
N LYS A 123 -8.41 -5.00 21.05
CA LYS A 123 -9.34 -5.10 19.92
C LYS A 123 -8.74 -4.55 18.63
N ALA A 124 -8.06 -3.41 18.69
CA ALA A 124 -7.37 -2.85 17.55
C ALA A 124 -6.27 -3.82 17.05
N MET A 125 -5.53 -4.47 17.94
CA MET A 125 -4.53 -5.47 17.57
C MET A 125 -5.11 -6.71 16.87
N LEU A 126 -6.33 -7.13 17.21
CA LEU A 126 -7.00 -8.23 16.48
C LEU A 126 -7.30 -7.84 15.03
N ASN A 127 -7.75 -6.60 14.79
CA ASN A 127 -8.03 -6.10 13.45
C ASN A 127 -6.75 -6.00 12.59
N ILE A 128 -5.59 -5.72 13.20
CA ILE A 128 -4.30 -5.68 12.48
C ILE A 128 -4.00 -7.02 11.78
N HIS A 129 -4.42 -8.16 12.34
CA HIS A 129 -4.20 -9.45 11.67
C HIS A 129 -5.02 -9.58 10.37
N GLU A 130 -6.27 -9.11 10.40
CA GLU A 130 -7.14 -9.06 9.21
C GLU A 130 -6.56 -8.09 8.17
N ASP A 131 -6.08 -6.93 8.60
CA ASP A 131 -5.43 -5.95 7.72
C ASP A 131 -4.16 -6.53 7.07
N ILE A 132 -3.33 -7.27 7.82
CA ILE A 132 -2.13 -7.93 7.28
C ILE A 132 -2.51 -8.97 6.23
N ALA A 133 -3.56 -9.75 6.47
CA ALA A 133 -4.04 -10.74 5.50
C ALA A 133 -4.54 -10.05 4.21
N ALA A 134 -5.33 -8.98 4.34
CA ALA A 134 -5.81 -8.20 3.21
C ALA A 134 -4.66 -7.56 2.41
N VAL A 135 -3.63 -7.03 3.09
CA VAL A 135 -2.44 -6.48 2.44
C VAL A 135 -1.65 -7.57 1.71
N ALA A 136 -1.52 -8.77 2.29
CA ALA A 136 -0.84 -9.88 1.64
C ALA A 136 -1.56 -10.33 0.36
N GLU A 137 -2.89 -10.42 0.39
CA GLU A 137 -3.70 -10.73 -0.80
C GLU A 137 -3.59 -9.65 -1.89
N ALA A 138 -3.67 -8.37 -1.49
CA ALA A 138 -3.48 -7.25 -2.41
C ALA A 138 -2.07 -7.26 -3.03
N HIS A 139 -1.04 -7.63 -2.26
CA HIS A 139 0.32 -7.72 -2.76
C HIS A 139 0.50 -8.87 -3.75
N LYS A 140 -0.13 -10.03 -3.49
CA LYS A 140 -0.14 -11.16 -4.43
C LYS A 140 -0.80 -10.77 -5.75
N ALA A 141 -1.97 -10.14 -5.71
CA ALA A 141 -2.68 -9.68 -6.90
C ALA A 141 -1.86 -8.63 -7.68
N ALA A 142 -1.17 -7.72 -6.98
CA ALA A 142 -0.31 -6.73 -7.62
C ALA A 142 0.91 -7.38 -8.32
N VAL A 143 1.51 -8.41 -7.72
CA VAL A 143 2.62 -9.16 -8.33
C VAL A 143 2.16 -9.94 -9.55
N GLU A 144 0.99 -10.59 -9.49
CA GLU A 144 0.40 -11.30 -10.64
C GLU A 144 0.19 -10.34 -11.82
N LEU A 145 -0.43 -9.17 -11.58
CA LEU A 145 -0.63 -8.15 -12.60
C LEU A 145 0.70 -7.59 -13.13
N MET A 146 1.71 -7.43 -12.28
CA MET A 146 3.04 -6.99 -12.70
C MET A 146 3.72 -8.02 -13.62
N CYS A 147 3.59 -9.31 -13.32
CA CYS A 147 4.08 -10.39 -14.18
C CYS A 147 3.39 -10.37 -15.55
N GLU A 148 2.06 -10.23 -15.59
CA GLU A 148 1.31 -10.11 -16.84
C GLU A 148 1.77 -8.91 -17.67
N VAL A 149 1.85 -7.72 -17.06
CA VAL A 149 2.29 -6.49 -17.73
C VAL A 149 3.72 -6.63 -18.27
N GLN A 150 4.63 -7.25 -17.52
CA GLN A 150 5.98 -7.50 -18.02
C GLN A 150 6.00 -8.46 -19.21
N SER A 151 5.18 -9.50 -19.18
CA SER A 151 5.05 -10.44 -20.30
C SER A 151 4.55 -9.74 -21.58
N TYR A 152 3.51 -8.90 -21.46
CA TYR A 152 3.00 -8.11 -22.59
C TYR A 152 4.02 -7.08 -23.08
N LYS A 153 4.72 -6.41 -22.17
CA LYS A 153 5.78 -5.46 -22.53
C LYS A 153 6.88 -6.15 -23.34
N LEU A 154 7.27 -7.37 -22.95
CA LEU A 154 8.26 -8.14 -23.70
C LEU A 154 7.74 -8.51 -25.09
N GLN A 155 6.50 -9.01 -25.19
CA GLN A 155 5.88 -9.33 -26.48
C GLN A 155 5.79 -8.12 -27.41
N HIS A 156 5.41 -6.95 -26.89
CA HIS A 156 5.37 -5.71 -27.67
C HIS A 156 6.77 -5.27 -28.10
N LYS A 157 7.77 -5.33 -27.21
CA LYS A 157 9.16 -5.00 -27.57
C LYS A 157 9.66 -5.93 -28.68
N THR A 158 9.41 -7.23 -28.59
CA THR A 158 9.80 -8.21 -29.62
C THR A 158 9.08 -7.94 -30.94
N ARG A 159 7.77 -7.69 -30.91
CA ARG A 159 7.00 -7.33 -32.10
C ARG A 159 7.52 -6.05 -32.74
N ASP A 160 7.78 -5.01 -31.97
CA ASP A 160 8.27 -3.73 -32.49
C ASP A 160 9.65 -3.88 -33.13
N THR A 161 10.52 -4.74 -32.60
CA THR A 161 11.78 -5.12 -33.25
C THR A 161 11.52 -5.81 -34.59
N PHE A 162 10.65 -6.83 -34.65
CA PHE A 162 10.32 -7.50 -35.91
C PHE A 162 9.70 -6.55 -36.94
N VAL A 163 8.83 -5.63 -36.53
CA VAL A 163 8.23 -4.63 -37.43
C VAL A 163 9.29 -3.69 -37.99
N LYS A 164 10.23 -3.20 -37.15
CA LYS A 164 11.35 -2.37 -37.63
C LYS A 164 12.24 -3.12 -38.61
N ASN A 165 12.50 -4.40 -38.34
CA ASN A 165 13.31 -5.26 -39.20
C ASN A 165 12.64 -5.45 -40.56
N LEU A 166 11.35 -5.75 -40.59
CA LEU A 166 10.57 -5.91 -41.82
C LEU A 166 10.48 -4.59 -42.61
N GLU A 167 10.29 -3.46 -41.94
CA GLU A 167 10.27 -2.15 -42.60
C GLU A 167 11.64 -1.81 -43.20
N SER A 168 12.73 -2.15 -42.52
CA SER A 168 14.09 -2.00 -43.05
C SER A 168 14.31 -2.85 -44.29
N ILE A 169 13.87 -4.12 -44.29
CA ILE A 169 13.98 -5.00 -45.46
C ILE A 169 13.17 -4.42 -46.63
N ARG A 170 11.93 -3.99 -46.36
CA ARG A 170 11.09 -3.35 -47.38
C ARG A 170 11.75 -2.12 -47.99
N GLN A 171 12.38 -1.27 -47.17
CA GLN A 171 13.07 -0.09 -47.65
C GLN A 171 14.27 -0.46 -48.54
N ILE A 172 15.04 -1.48 -48.13
CA ILE A 172 16.19 -2.00 -48.90
C ILE A 172 15.71 -2.58 -50.24
N GLU A 173 14.64 -3.38 -50.25
CA GLU A 173 14.06 -3.93 -51.49
C GLU A 173 13.55 -2.82 -52.41
N ALA A 174 12.92 -1.78 -51.87
CA ALA A 174 12.47 -0.63 -52.65
C ALA A 174 13.65 0.13 -53.27
N SER A 175 14.76 0.33 -52.54
CA SER A 175 15.97 0.94 -53.09
C SER A 175 16.64 0.07 -54.15
N TYR A 176 16.76 -1.25 -53.91
CA TYR A 176 17.32 -2.17 -54.91
C TYR A 176 16.49 -2.22 -56.18
N ASN A 177 15.16 -2.27 -56.07
CA ASN A 177 14.28 -2.24 -57.23
C ASN A 177 14.42 -0.92 -58.01
N PHE A 178 14.54 0.21 -57.31
CA PHE A 178 14.77 1.51 -57.94
C PHE A 178 16.14 1.57 -58.64
N GLU A 179 17.20 1.07 -58.00
CA GLU A 179 18.53 0.99 -58.61
C GLU A 179 18.57 0.06 -59.81
N LEU A 180 17.89 -1.10 -59.73
CA LEU A 180 17.75 -2.04 -60.84
C LEU A 180 17.00 -1.41 -62.01
N GLN A 181 15.90 -0.70 -61.75
CA GLN A 181 15.19 0.05 -62.79
C GLN A 181 16.07 1.13 -63.43
N LYS A 182 16.84 1.88 -62.62
CA LYS A 182 17.77 2.90 -63.10
C LYS A 182 18.89 2.28 -63.96
N ALA A 183 19.46 1.16 -63.53
CA ALA A 183 20.49 0.44 -64.27
C ALA A 183 19.94 -0.16 -65.57
N MET A 184 18.73 -0.72 -65.54
CA MET A 184 18.03 -1.23 -66.72
C MET A 184 17.79 -0.12 -67.74
N VAL A 185 17.25 1.03 -67.32
CA VAL A 185 17.01 2.17 -68.20
C VAL A 185 18.34 2.75 -68.72
N ALA A 186 19.39 2.83 -67.89
CA ALA A 186 20.70 3.31 -68.32
C ALA A 186 21.33 2.38 -69.37
N ASN A 187 21.27 1.06 -69.16
CA ASN A 187 21.78 0.06 -70.11
C ASN A 187 20.96 0.04 -71.41
N ALA A 188 19.63 0.05 -71.31
CA ALA A 188 18.76 0.15 -72.50
C ALA A 188 19.06 1.45 -73.27
N THR A 189 19.23 2.57 -72.58
CA THR A 189 19.61 3.85 -73.22
C THR A 189 20.97 3.77 -73.91
N LYS A 190 21.95 3.12 -73.27
CA LYS A 190 23.29 2.93 -73.85
C LYS A 190 23.24 2.05 -75.09
N ASN A 191 22.50 0.94 -75.06
CA ASN A 191 22.35 0.02 -76.19
C ASN A 191 21.56 0.65 -77.34
N VAL A 192 20.46 1.34 -77.05
CA VAL A 192 19.66 2.04 -78.08
C VAL A 192 20.47 3.18 -78.70
N ARG A 193 21.26 3.94 -77.93
CA ARG A 193 22.19 4.93 -78.48
C ARG A 193 23.25 4.28 -79.37
N ALA A 194 23.87 3.18 -78.94
CA ALA A 194 24.85 2.47 -79.76
C ALA A 194 24.24 1.88 -81.04
N PHE A 195 23.00 1.40 -80.99
CA PHE A 195 22.26 0.89 -82.14
C PHE A 195 21.87 2.02 -83.11
N LEU A 196 21.43 3.17 -82.59
CA LEU A 196 21.16 4.37 -83.38
C LEU A 196 22.45 4.91 -84.01
N GLU A 197 23.57 4.98 -83.29
CA GLU A 197 24.85 5.44 -83.84
C GLU A 197 25.32 4.56 -85.01
N LYS A 198 25.25 3.23 -84.86
CA LYS A 198 25.66 2.24 -85.86
C LYS A 198 24.61 1.95 -86.95
N GLY A 199 23.36 2.36 -86.75
CA GLY A 199 22.23 2.02 -87.62
C GLY A 199 22.12 2.85 -88.91
N ASP A 200 21.29 2.33 -89.82
CA ASP A 200 21.04 2.91 -91.14
C ASP A 200 20.42 4.32 -91.11
N LYS A 201 20.77 5.14 -92.13
CA LYS A 201 20.30 6.52 -92.28
C LYS A 201 18.77 6.67 -92.26
N ASN A 202 18.04 5.62 -92.63
CA ASN A 202 16.57 5.61 -92.68
C ASN A 202 15.94 5.59 -91.27
N VAL A 203 16.54 4.88 -90.32
CA VAL A 203 16.05 4.82 -88.92
C VAL A 203 16.31 6.14 -88.19
N LYS A 204 17.44 6.80 -88.49
CA LYS A 204 17.76 8.16 -87.99
C LYS A 204 16.79 9.21 -88.54
N ALA A 205 16.48 9.14 -89.84
CA ALA A 205 15.54 10.06 -90.48
C ALA A 205 14.10 9.87 -89.99
N ALA A 206 13.67 8.62 -89.78
CA ALA A 206 12.36 8.30 -89.21
C ALA A 206 12.23 8.78 -87.75
N ALA A 207 13.23 8.50 -86.91
CA ALA A 207 13.26 8.98 -85.52
C ALA A 207 13.31 10.51 -85.42
N PHE A 208 14.07 11.18 -86.29
CA PHE A 208 14.13 12.65 -86.31
C PHE A 208 12.81 13.28 -86.78
N LYS A 209 12.16 12.69 -87.79
CA LYS A 209 10.84 13.14 -88.25
C LYS A 209 9.77 12.94 -87.18
N ASN A 210 9.79 11.82 -86.47
CA ASN A 210 8.86 11.57 -85.36
C ASN A 210 9.09 12.56 -84.19
N ALA A 211 10.35 12.88 -83.86
CA ALA A 211 10.65 13.91 -82.85
C ALA A 211 10.15 15.31 -83.26
N ILE A 212 10.22 15.66 -84.54
CA ILE A 212 9.65 16.91 -85.08
C ILE A 212 8.11 16.89 -85.02
N ASP A 213 7.50 15.77 -85.37
CA ASP A 213 6.03 15.61 -85.36
C ASP A 213 5.47 15.72 -83.92
N VAL A 214 6.18 15.15 -82.92
CA VAL A 214 5.83 15.28 -81.49
C VAL A 214 6.04 16.70 -80.96
N LEU A 215 7.14 17.38 -81.33
CA LEU A 215 7.41 18.77 -80.94
C LEU A 215 6.44 19.78 -81.57
N SER A 216 5.84 19.43 -82.70
CA SER A 216 4.86 20.27 -83.42
C SER A 216 3.41 20.04 -83.00
N GLN A 217 3.16 19.23 -81.95
CA GLN A 217 1.82 18.90 -81.43
C GLN A 217 0.86 18.35 -82.49
N VAL A 218 1.38 17.71 -83.54
CA VAL A 218 0.55 16.96 -84.50
C VAL A 218 0.18 15.64 -83.82
N GLU A 219 -1.12 15.31 -83.74
CA GLU A 219 -1.57 14.05 -83.14
C GLU A 219 -0.98 12.85 -83.91
N THR A 220 0.07 12.26 -83.34
CA THR A 220 0.62 10.98 -83.77
C THR A 220 -0.33 9.89 -83.27
N GLY A 221 -1.41 9.63 -84.01
CA GLY A 221 -2.26 8.47 -83.76
C GLY A 221 -1.44 7.17 -83.80
N ASP A 222 -1.45 6.42 -82.69
CA ASP A 222 -1.04 5.00 -82.49
C ASP A 222 0.10 4.43 -83.37
N LYS A 223 1.07 5.25 -83.77
CA LYS A 223 2.29 4.77 -84.40
C LYS A 223 3.30 4.59 -83.29
N GLU A 224 3.53 3.34 -82.90
CA GLU A 224 4.64 2.97 -82.02
C GLU A 224 5.92 3.64 -82.52
N ASP A 225 6.51 4.48 -81.67
CA ASP A 225 7.77 5.14 -81.97
C ASP A 225 8.85 4.08 -82.18
N ASP A 226 9.56 4.10 -83.32
CA ASP A 226 10.60 3.14 -83.65
C ASP A 226 11.69 3.07 -82.55
N VAL A 227 11.93 4.18 -81.85
CA VAL A 227 12.83 4.23 -80.70
C VAL A 227 12.20 3.57 -79.47
N ALA A 228 10.91 3.82 -79.19
CA ALA A 228 10.18 3.13 -78.12
C ALA A 228 10.05 1.62 -78.35
N ALA A 229 9.88 1.17 -79.60
CA ALA A 229 9.88 -0.24 -79.97
C ALA A 229 11.28 -0.89 -79.78
N LEU A 230 12.35 -0.16 -80.06
CA LEU A 230 13.74 -0.60 -79.77
C LEU A 230 13.99 -0.68 -78.25
N PHE A 231 13.53 0.29 -77.47
CA PHE A 231 13.57 0.22 -75.99
C PHE A 231 12.76 -0.98 -75.47
N ALA A 232 11.53 -1.19 -75.96
CA ALA A 232 10.72 -2.33 -75.55
C ALA A 232 11.36 -3.68 -75.91
N LYS A 233 12.08 -3.76 -77.04
CA LYS A 233 12.84 -4.95 -77.46
C LYS A 233 14.06 -5.20 -76.57
N GLU A 234 14.84 -4.16 -76.26
CA GLU A 234 16.00 -4.27 -75.36
C GLU A 234 15.59 -4.55 -73.91
N LEU A 235 14.47 -3.99 -73.44
CA LEU A 235 13.92 -4.27 -72.11
C LEU A 235 13.43 -5.72 -72.00
N ARG A 236 12.79 -6.26 -73.05
CA ARG A 236 12.44 -7.69 -73.11
C ARG A 236 13.67 -8.59 -73.19
N ALA A 237 14.69 -8.20 -73.95
CA ALA A 237 15.95 -8.93 -74.02
C ALA A 237 16.68 -8.93 -72.66
N TYR A 238 16.67 -7.79 -71.96
CA TYR A 238 17.23 -7.67 -70.61
C TYR A 238 16.45 -8.50 -69.60
N ALA A 239 15.11 -8.50 -69.65
CA ALA A 239 14.26 -9.37 -68.84
C ALA A 239 14.58 -10.86 -69.07
N THR A 240 14.67 -11.31 -70.33
CA THR A 240 15.09 -12.69 -70.64
C THR A 240 16.52 -13.00 -70.21
N SER A 241 17.42 -12.00 -70.17
CA SER A 241 18.79 -12.18 -69.67
C SER A 241 18.89 -12.24 -68.14
N LEU A 242 17.94 -11.63 -67.43
CA LEU A 242 17.80 -11.75 -65.97
C LEU A 242 17.16 -13.09 -65.59
N GLU A 243 16.12 -13.52 -66.30
CA GLU A 243 15.53 -14.87 -66.16
C GLU A 243 16.56 -15.98 -66.49
N ALA A 244 17.43 -15.76 -67.48
CA ALA A 244 18.52 -16.71 -67.79
C ALA A 244 19.65 -16.75 -66.74
N LYS A 245 19.77 -15.71 -65.89
CA LYS A 245 20.72 -15.65 -64.75
C LYS A 245 20.09 -16.09 -63.43
N GLN A 246 18.78 -16.34 -63.44
CA GLN A 246 18.02 -16.87 -62.33
C GLN A 246 18.53 -18.28 -61.98
N GLY A 247 18.85 -18.53 -60.71
CA GLY A 247 19.38 -19.81 -60.25
C GLY A 247 20.89 -20.04 -60.45
N GLN A 248 21.67 -19.08 -61.00
CA GLN A 248 23.13 -19.17 -60.90
C GLN A 248 23.61 -18.65 -59.53
N VAL A 249 24.28 -19.54 -58.80
CA VAL A 249 24.97 -19.22 -57.54
C VAL A 249 26.11 -18.26 -57.85
N ILE A 250 25.94 -16.98 -57.51
CA ILE A 250 27.05 -16.03 -57.48
C ILE A 250 27.82 -16.32 -56.19
N GLN A 251 29.05 -16.81 -56.31
CA GLN A 251 29.97 -16.79 -55.17
C GLN A 251 30.31 -15.33 -54.92
N LEU A 252 29.83 -14.78 -53.80
CA LEU A 252 30.17 -13.41 -53.39
C LEU A 252 31.69 -13.28 -53.32
N THR A 253 32.22 -12.29 -54.01
CA THR A 253 33.63 -11.94 -53.85
C THR A 253 33.87 -11.44 -52.42
N ALA A 254 35.11 -11.56 -51.92
CA ALA A 254 35.43 -11.29 -50.51
C ALA A 254 35.05 -9.87 -50.05
N ASP A 255 35.04 -8.91 -51.00
CA ASP A 255 34.67 -7.52 -50.75
C ASP A 255 33.16 -7.34 -50.54
N GLU A 256 32.32 -8.05 -51.32
CA GLU A 256 30.86 -8.03 -51.17
C GLU A 256 30.41 -8.75 -49.89
N GLN A 257 31.17 -9.77 -49.45
CA GLN A 257 30.96 -10.40 -48.15
C GLN A 257 31.32 -9.47 -46.98
N ALA A 258 32.37 -8.64 -47.14
CA ALA A 258 32.78 -7.69 -46.11
C ALA A 258 31.78 -6.53 -45.98
N GLU A 259 31.21 -6.05 -47.08
CA GLU A 259 30.18 -4.99 -47.07
C GLU A 259 28.87 -5.51 -46.45
N LEU A 260 28.42 -6.71 -46.84
CA LEU A 260 27.22 -7.32 -46.26
C LEU A 260 27.39 -7.65 -44.76
N GLN A 261 28.61 -8.02 -44.35
CA GLN A 261 28.93 -8.28 -42.96
C GLN A 261 29.05 -6.97 -42.15
N ALA A 262 29.53 -5.89 -42.76
CA ALA A 262 29.52 -4.56 -42.14
C ALA A 262 28.09 -4.03 -41.94
N ASP A 263 27.18 -4.28 -42.89
CA ASP A 263 25.76 -3.93 -42.76
C ASP A 263 25.05 -4.78 -41.70
N LEU A 264 25.37 -6.08 -41.63
CA LEU A 264 24.90 -6.96 -40.55
C LEU A 264 25.42 -6.51 -39.18
N ASP A 265 26.70 -6.12 -39.07
CA ASP A 265 27.29 -5.63 -37.83
C ASP A 265 26.72 -4.27 -37.40
N ALA A 266 26.45 -3.37 -38.37
CA ALA A 266 25.76 -2.11 -38.11
C ALA A 266 24.32 -2.32 -37.64
N TYR A 267 23.64 -3.32 -38.19
CA TYR A 267 22.32 -3.76 -37.75
C TYR A 267 22.35 -4.35 -36.35
N MET A 268 23.31 -5.23 -36.04
CA MET A 268 23.48 -5.82 -34.71
C MET A 268 23.74 -4.76 -33.62
N LYS A 269 24.52 -3.72 -33.94
CA LYS A 269 24.75 -2.56 -33.05
C LYS A 269 23.52 -1.67 -32.86
N ARG A 270 22.64 -1.56 -33.86
CA ARG A 270 21.43 -0.74 -33.77
C ARG A 270 20.34 -1.38 -32.90
N PHE A 271 20.41 -2.68 -32.66
CA PHE A 271 19.36 -3.46 -31.98
C PHE A 271 19.81 -4.17 -30.70
N ASP A 272 21.01 -3.89 -30.17
CA ASP A 272 21.56 -4.51 -28.94
C ASP A 272 21.55 -6.06 -28.98
N LEU A 273 21.91 -6.64 -30.13
CA LEU A 273 21.93 -8.10 -30.36
C LEU A 273 23.35 -8.68 -30.42
N GLU A 274 24.30 -8.09 -29.69
CA GLU A 274 25.74 -8.43 -29.72
C GLU A 274 26.07 -9.87 -29.30
N ALA A 275 25.14 -10.59 -28.65
CA ALA A 275 25.32 -11.97 -28.21
C ALA A 275 24.98 -13.04 -29.28
N ALA A 276 24.35 -12.66 -30.40
CA ALA A 276 23.93 -13.60 -31.42
C ALA A 276 24.92 -13.62 -32.60
N ASN A 277 25.75 -14.66 -32.67
CA ASN A 277 26.86 -14.78 -33.61
C ASN A 277 26.38 -15.21 -35.01
N PHE A 278 25.74 -14.30 -35.75
CA PHE A 278 25.31 -14.55 -37.12
C PHE A 278 26.46 -14.26 -38.09
N LYS A 279 26.89 -15.26 -38.87
CA LYS A 279 27.88 -15.10 -39.94
C LYS A 279 27.16 -14.98 -41.28
N ALA A 280 27.58 -14.03 -42.12
CA ALA A 280 27.07 -13.86 -43.47
C ALA A 280 27.22 -15.16 -44.29
N ALA A 281 26.16 -15.52 -45.03
CA ALA A 281 26.15 -16.73 -45.84
C ALA A 281 27.10 -16.57 -47.04
N LYS A 282 27.95 -17.58 -47.29
CA LYS A 282 28.92 -17.59 -48.40
C LYS A 282 28.29 -17.74 -49.79
N GLU A 283 27.02 -18.12 -49.85
CA GLU A 283 26.29 -18.38 -51.08
C GLU A 283 24.89 -17.78 -50.96
N ILE A 284 24.53 -16.87 -51.87
CA ILE A 284 23.17 -16.37 -52.01
C ILE A 284 22.63 -16.95 -53.32
N LYS A 285 21.56 -17.75 -53.22
CA LYS A 285 20.78 -18.13 -54.40
C LYS A 285 19.90 -16.94 -54.77
N LEU A 286 20.09 -16.43 -55.98
CA LEU A 286 19.14 -15.51 -56.61
C LEU A 286 17.86 -16.30 -56.93
N GLU A 287 16.92 -16.27 -56.00
CA GLU A 287 15.54 -16.64 -56.25
C GLU A 287 14.76 -15.35 -56.50
N LEU A 288 14.06 -15.34 -57.63
CA LEU A 288 13.12 -14.29 -58.00
C LEU A 288 11.81 -14.62 -57.27
N LEU A 289 11.24 -13.64 -56.57
CA LEU A 289 9.92 -13.73 -55.93
C LEU A 289 8.86 -14.28 -56.91
#